data_AF-A0A931MFK6-F1
#
_entry.id   AF-A0A931MFK6-F1
#
_cell.length_a   1.000
_cell.length_b   1.000
_cell.length_c   1.000
_cell.angle_alpha   90.00
_cell.angle_beta   90.00
_cell.angle_gamma   90.00
#
_symmetry.space_group_name_H-M   'P 1'
#
loop_
_entity.id
_entity.type
_entity.pdbx_description
1 polymer ?
#
loop_
_entity_poly.entity_id
_entity_poly.type
_entity_poly.pdbx_seq_one_letter_code
_entity_poly.pdbx_strand_id
1 'polypeptide(L)'
;MRPLFRAAAWLVLPLAALLFAQWPLRDLVQAYSRQANDFAQVLFAVYMAFAVSAAGRDGVHLAAAHAPAEQPTAPSRWRAWALFACTAPWALFLLWSSAASTWQSVRQLEHFGETLNPGFFLIKLSLWALAALVLADAVRSLVRPAGDRA
;
A
#
# COMPACT_ATOMS: atom_id res chain seq x y z
N MET A 1 10.76 -4.33 -10.75
CA MET A 1 9.52 -3.94 -10.02
C MET A 1 8.23 -4.29 -10.76
N ARG A 2 8.13 -4.16 -12.09
CA ARG A 2 6.95 -4.58 -12.87
C ARG A 2 6.43 -6.03 -12.61
N PRO A 3 7.28 -7.08 -12.52
CA PRO A 3 6.77 -8.42 -12.23
C PRO A 3 6.20 -8.55 -10.81
N LEU A 4 6.75 -7.81 -9.85
CA LEU A 4 6.29 -7.82 -8.46
C LEU A 4 4.88 -7.22 -8.33
N PHE A 5 4.60 -6.12 -9.02
CA PHE A 5 3.23 -5.56 -9.06
C PHE A 5 2.24 -6.46 -9.77
N ARG A 6 2.66 -7.12 -10.85
CA ARG A 6 1.81 -8.10 -11.54
C ARG A 6 1.50 -9.29 -10.64
N ALA A 7 2.49 -9.78 -9.88
CA ALA A 7 2.26 -10.83 -8.89
C ALA A 7 1.32 -10.35 -7.76
N ALA A 8 1.53 -9.15 -7.24
CA ALA A 8 0.67 -8.57 -6.21
C ALA A 8 -0.77 -8.35 -6.69
N ALA A 9 -0.98 -8.06 -7.99
CA ALA A 9 -2.32 -7.91 -8.56
C ALA A 9 -3.16 -9.18 -8.40
N TRP A 10 -2.54 -10.36 -8.46
CA TRP A 10 -3.26 -11.63 -8.27
C TRP A 10 -3.81 -11.81 -6.85
N LEU A 11 -3.30 -11.07 -5.85
CA LEU A 11 -3.83 -11.10 -4.48
C LEU A 11 -5.28 -10.60 -4.39
N VAL A 12 -5.76 -9.86 -5.39
CA VAL A 12 -7.15 -9.38 -5.43
C VAL A 12 -8.16 -10.53 -5.48
N LEU A 13 -7.80 -11.66 -6.11
CA LEU A 13 -8.70 -12.81 -6.23
C LEU A 13 -8.97 -13.50 -4.88
N PRO A 14 -7.94 -13.97 -4.13
CA PRO A 14 -8.19 -14.55 -2.82
C PRO A 14 -8.75 -13.52 -1.84
N LEU A 15 -8.37 -12.23 -1.95
CA LEU A 15 -8.95 -11.17 -1.14
C LEU A 15 -10.46 -11.02 -1.37
N ALA A 16 -10.89 -10.90 -2.63
CA ALA A 16 -12.30 -10.78 -2.99
C ALA A 16 -13.09 -12.02 -2.56
N ALA A 17 -12.51 -13.21 -2.74
CA ALA A 17 -13.11 -14.46 -2.28
C ALA A 17 -13.31 -14.46 -0.75
N LEU A 18 -12.31 -14.04 0.03
CA LEU A 18 -12.41 -13.98 1.50
C LEU A 18 -13.44 -12.94 1.96
N LEU A 19 -13.48 -11.75 1.35
CA LEU A 19 -14.46 -10.72 1.66
C LEU A 19 -15.89 -11.19 1.37
N PHE A 20 -16.09 -11.86 0.22
CA PHE A 20 -17.39 -12.44 -0.11
C PHE A 20 -17.76 -13.57 0.85
N ALA A 21 -16.79 -14.42 1.23
CA ALA A 21 -17.00 -15.53 2.15
C ALA A 21 -17.36 -15.08 3.57
N GLN A 22 -17.11 -13.83 3.97
CA GLN A 22 -17.48 -13.36 5.31
C GLN A 22 -18.98 -13.46 5.58
N TRP A 23 -19.83 -13.12 4.60
CA TRP A 23 -21.28 -13.20 4.71
C TRP A 23 -21.79 -14.63 4.93
N PRO A 24 -21.51 -15.62 4.05
CA PRO A 24 -22.00 -16.98 4.24
C PRO A 24 -21.38 -17.64 5.47
N LEU A 25 -20.12 -17.35 5.80
CA LEU A 25 -19.49 -17.88 7.01
C LEU A 25 -20.14 -17.34 8.28
N ARG A 26 -20.59 -16.08 8.26
CA ARG A 26 -21.28 -15.47 9.39
C ARG A 26 -22.72 -15.96 9.49
N ASP A 27 -23.48 -15.89 8.40
CA ASP A 27 -24.94 -16.00 8.47
C ASP A 27 -25.45 -17.42 8.21
N LEU A 28 -24.74 -18.24 7.43
CA LEU A 28 -25.11 -19.63 7.13
C LEU A 28 -24.35 -20.63 7.99
N VAL A 29 -23.02 -20.50 8.03
CA VAL A 29 -22.14 -21.45 8.76
C VAL A 29 -22.00 -21.09 10.23
N GLN A 30 -22.18 -19.81 10.58
CA GLN A 30 -22.03 -19.28 11.94
C GLN A 30 -20.63 -19.55 12.55
N ALA A 31 -19.61 -19.71 11.72
CA ALA A 31 -18.24 -20.00 12.12
C ALA A 31 -17.22 -19.44 11.13
N TYR A 32 -15.97 -19.27 11.56
CA TYR A 32 -14.83 -18.87 10.74
C TYR A 32 -14.86 -17.48 10.09
N SER A 33 -15.96 -16.72 10.21
CA SER A 33 -16.08 -15.38 9.62
C SER A 33 -14.99 -14.41 10.11
N ARG A 34 -14.64 -14.44 11.41
CA ARG A 34 -13.57 -13.62 11.97
C ARG A 34 -12.19 -14.00 11.41
N GLN A 35 -11.91 -15.30 11.31
CA GLN A 35 -10.67 -15.81 10.73
C GLN A 35 -10.54 -15.39 9.26
N ALA A 36 -11.61 -15.54 8.47
CA ALA A 36 -11.63 -15.07 7.09
C ALA A 36 -11.36 -13.57 6.99
N ASN A 37 -11.89 -12.78 7.92
CA ASN A 37 -11.62 -11.35 8.01
C ASN A 37 -10.15 -11.04 8.36
N ASP A 38 -9.55 -11.73 9.33
CA ASP A 38 -8.12 -11.56 9.68
C ASP A 38 -7.22 -11.77 8.46
N PHE A 39 -7.44 -12.87 7.72
CA PHE A 39 -6.70 -13.17 6.50
C PHE A 39 -6.95 -12.13 5.40
N ALA A 40 -8.20 -11.68 5.25
CA ALA A 40 -8.53 -10.62 4.30
C ALA A 40 -7.81 -9.31 4.63
N GLN A 41 -7.72 -8.94 5.92
CA GLN A 41 -7.01 -7.74 6.35
C GLN A 41 -5.51 -7.80 6.03
N VAL A 42 -4.86 -8.94 6.26
CA VAL A 42 -3.45 -9.14 5.90
C VAL A 42 -3.25 -9.02 4.39
N LEU A 43 -4.05 -9.74 3.59
CA LEU A 43 -3.96 -9.70 2.13
C LEU A 43 -4.23 -8.30 1.58
N PHE A 44 -5.24 -7.61 2.13
CA PHE A 44 -5.56 -6.24 1.77
C PHE A 44 -4.41 -5.30 2.06
N ALA A 45 -3.79 -5.38 3.24
CA ALA A 45 -2.67 -4.51 3.61
C ALA A 45 -1.49 -4.68 2.65
N VAL A 46 -1.13 -5.93 2.33
CA VAL A 46 -0.08 -6.24 1.35
C VAL A 46 -0.46 -5.72 -0.04
N TYR A 47 -1.67 -6.05 -0.50
CA TYR A 47 -2.17 -5.62 -1.80
C TYR A 47 -2.14 -4.10 -1.94
N MET A 48 -2.63 -3.36 -0.95
CA MET A 48 -2.67 -1.90 -0.96
C MET A 48 -1.29 -1.27 -0.98
N ALA A 49 -0.31 -1.83 -0.26
CA ALA A 49 1.07 -1.36 -0.30
C ALA A 49 1.62 -1.35 -1.75
N PHE A 50 1.31 -2.40 -2.51
CA PHE A 50 1.70 -2.51 -3.91
C PHE A 50 0.80 -1.71 -4.86
N ALA A 51 -0.52 -1.76 -4.68
CA ALA A 51 -1.49 -1.14 -5.57
C ALA A 51 -1.36 0.38 -5.58
N VAL A 52 -1.25 1.02 -4.41
CA VAL A 52 -1.05 2.48 -4.30
C VAL A 52 0.29 2.88 -4.93
N SER A 53 1.34 2.11 -4.67
CA SER A 53 2.66 2.36 -5.25
C SER A 53 2.70 2.17 -6.78
N ALA A 54 1.91 1.23 -7.32
CA ALA A 54 1.78 1.01 -8.76
C ALA A 54 0.99 2.14 -9.42
N ALA A 55 -0.17 2.47 -8.87
CA ALA A 55 -1.03 3.53 -9.41
C ALA A 55 -0.38 4.92 -9.30
N GLY A 56 0.48 5.15 -8.30
CA GLY A 56 1.30 6.36 -8.21
C GLY A 56 2.32 6.47 -9.35
N ARG A 57 2.94 5.35 -9.72
CA ARG A 57 3.93 5.28 -10.82
C ARG A 57 3.32 5.43 -12.21
N ASP A 58 2.15 4.85 -12.40
CA ASP A 58 1.46 4.90 -13.69
C ASP A 58 0.68 6.22 -13.85
N GLY A 59 0.70 7.12 -12.85
CA GLY A 59 0.05 8.42 -12.89
C GLY A 59 -1.48 8.34 -12.94
N VAL A 60 -2.05 7.19 -12.56
CA VAL A 60 -3.49 6.90 -12.58
C VAL A 60 -4.18 7.40 -11.30
N HIS A 61 -3.41 7.78 -10.28
CA HIS A 61 -3.96 8.40 -9.07
C HIS A 61 -4.34 9.86 -9.30
N LEU A 62 -5.65 10.14 -9.24
CA LEU A 62 -6.25 11.48 -9.07
C LEU A 62 -5.57 12.58 -9.90
N ALA A 63 -5.19 12.27 -11.15
CA ALA A 63 -5.06 13.34 -12.12
C ALA A 63 -6.47 13.91 -12.25
N ALA A 64 -6.65 15.21 -12.02
CA ALA A 64 -7.88 15.90 -12.32
C ALA A 64 -8.13 15.79 -13.82
N ALA A 65 -8.70 14.66 -14.27
CA ALA A 65 -8.96 14.35 -15.67
C ALA A 65 -10.00 15.31 -16.28
N HIS A 66 -10.66 16.12 -15.44
CA HIS A 66 -11.63 17.13 -15.80
C HIS A 66 -11.09 18.55 -15.70
N ALA A 67 -9.80 18.75 -15.39
CA ALA A 67 -9.19 20.04 -15.65
C ALA A 67 -9.15 20.23 -17.18
N PRO A 68 -9.67 21.35 -17.73
CA PRO A 68 -9.51 21.65 -19.16
C PRO A 68 -8.03 21.54 -19.50
N ALA A 69 -7.71 21.18 -20.74
CA ALA A 69 -6.37 20.91 -21.24
C ALA A 69 -5.41 22.12 -21.15
N GLU A 70 -5.14 22.62 -19.95
CA GLU A 70 -3.94 23.36 -19.63
C GLU A 70 -2.84 22.31 -19.55
N GLN A 71 -2.07 22.23 -20.64
CA GLN A 71 -0.79 21.55 -20.66
C GLN A 71 -0.04 21.92 -19.38
N PRO A 72 0.27 20.96 -18.49
CA PRO A 72 1.05 21.27 -17.33
C PRO A 72 2.50 21.41 -17.78
N THR A 73 2.88 22.61 -18.23
CA THR A 73 4.26 23.03 -18.48
C THR A 73 4.97 23.34 -17.15
N ALA A 74 4.66 22.59 -16.08
CA ALA A 74 5.57 22.56 -14.95
C ALA A 74 6.79 21.76 -15.40
N PRO A 75 8.02 22.33 -15.36
CA PRO A 75 9.21 21.55 -15.69
C PRO A 75 9.21 20.30 -14.81
N SER A 76 9.42 19.13 -15.40
CA SER A 76 9.27 17.82 -14.75
C SER A 76 10.01 17.71 -13.40
N ARG A 77 11.06 18.53 -13.22
CA ARG A 77 11.83 18.70 -11.99
C ARG A 77 11.08 19.38 -10.84
N TRP A 78 10.29 20.43 -11.09
CA TRP A 78 9.51 21.10 -10.03
C TRP A 78 8.46 20.17 -9.45
N ARG A 79 7.75 19.44 -10.33
CA ARG A 79 6.80 18.41 -9.91
C ARG A 79 7.47 17.32 -9.06
N ALA A 80 8.65 16.86 -9.45
CA ALA A 80 9.40 15.87 -8.69
C ALA A 80 9.80 16.38 -7.29
N TRP A 81 10.29 17.62 -7.20
CA TRP A 81 10.62 18.26 -5.93
C TRP A 81 9.38 18.47 -5.04
N ALA A 82 8.26 18.91 -5.61
CA ALA A 82 7.02 19.08 -4.88
C ALA A 82 6.51 17.74 -4.32
N LEU A 83 6.49 16.68 -5.14
CA LEU A 83 6.14 15.33 -4.69
C LEU A 83 7.07 14.88 -3.56
N PHE A 84 8.39 15.01 -3.73
CA PHE A 84 9.35 14.63 -2.71
C PHE A 84 9.14 15.40 -1.40
N ALA A 85 9.03 16.73 -1.46
CA ALA A 85 8.82 17.56 -0.28
C ALA A 85 7.48 17.25 0.42
N CYS A 86 6.43 16.92 -0.34
CA CYS A 86 5.13 16.59 0.21
C CYS A 86 4.99 15.16 0.72
N THR A 87 5.74 14.18 0.22
CA THR A 87 5.56 12.77 0.64
C THR A 87 6.71 12.24 1.49
N ALA A 88 7.95 12.64 1.24
CA ALA A 88 9.12 12.07 1.91
C ALA A 88 9.15 12.33 3.42
N PRO A 89 8.85 13.55 3.93
CA PRO A 89 8.85 13.80 5.37
C PRO A 89 7.85 12.92 6.12
N TRP A 90 6.65 12.73 5.55
CA TRP A 90 5.61 11.90 6.17
C TRP A 90 5.95 10.41 6.10
N ALA A 91 6.51 9.93 4.99
CA ALA A 91 6.97 8.55 4.88
C ALA A 91 8.09 8.26 5.90
N LEU A 92 9.06 9.15 6.03
CA LEU A 92 10.14 9.05 7.02
C LEU A 92 9.62 9.11 8.45
N PHE A 93 8.73 10.07 8.74
CA PHE A 93 8.10 10.20 10.04
C PHE A 93 7.31 8.95 10.41
N LEU A 94 6.56 8.37 9.47
CA LEU A 94 5.80 7.14 9.71
C LEU A 94 6.75 5.98 10.05
N LEU A 95 7.81 5.79 9.27
CA LEU A 95 8.80 4.73 9.51
C LEU A 95 9.49 4.89 10.87
N TRP A 96 9.85 6.12 11.23
CA TRP A 96 10.52 6.41 12.50
C TRP A 96 9.58 6.30 13.71
N SER A 97 8.41 6.93 13.67
CA SER A 97 7.45 6.94 14.79
C SER A 97 6.88 5.55 15.08
N SER A 98 6.75 4.69 14.05
CA SER A 98 6.28 3.31 14.21
C SER A 98 7.41 2.27 14.33
N ALA A 99 8.69 2.70 14.35
CA ALA A 99 9.88 1.87 14.42
C ALA A 99 9.80 0.80 15.53
N ALA A 100 9.77 1.28 16.78
CA ALA A 100 9.81 0.44 17.96
C ALA A 100 8.57 -0.46 18.07
N SER A 101 7.38 0.09 17.83
CA SER A 101 6.12 -0.66 17.90
C SER A 101 6.08 -1.78 16.86
N THR A 102 6.42 -1.51 15.61
CA THR A 102 6.42 -2.53 14.54
C THR A 102 7.47 -3.60 14.80
N TRP A 103 8.67 -3.21 15.26
CA TRP A 103 9.70 -4.17 15.59
C TRP A 103 9.28 -5.11 16.73
N GLN A 104 8.67 -4.56 17.78
CA GLN A 104 8.12 -5.35 18.87
C GLN A 104 7.03 -6.30 18.38
N SER A 105 6.11 -5.82 17.55
CA SER A 105 5.05 -6.62 16.93
C SER A 105 5.59 -7.80 16.13
N VAL A 106 6.64 -7.59 15.35
CA VAL A 106 7.30 -8.65 14.57
C VAL A 106 7.94 -9.67 15.50
N ARG A 107 8.67 -9.23 16.52
CA ARG A 107 9.30 -10.14 17.50
C ARG A 107 8.28 -10.97 18.27
N GLN A 108 7.10 -10.41 18.53
CA GLN A 108 6.02 -11.08 19.25
C GLN A 108 5.09 -11.88 18.33
N LEU A 109 5.31 -11.85 17.01
CA LEU A 109 4.38 -12.39 16.01
C LEU A 109 2.94 -11.96 16.31
N GLU A 110 2.74 -10.65 16.51
CA GLU A 110 1.52 -10.08 17.08
C GLU A 110 0.25 -10.69 16.48
N HIS A 111 -0.61 -11.12 17.38
CA HIS A 111 -1.85 -11.82 17.06
C HIS A 111 -3.02 -10.83 16.98
N PHE A 112 -4.05 -11.19 16.24
CA PHE A 112 -5.33 -10.48 16.28
C PHE A 112 -5.95 -10.65 17.67
N GLY A 113 -6.43 -9.55 18.27
CA GLY A 113 -6.92 -9.55 19.66
C GLY A 113 -8.11 -10.47 19.93
N GLU A 114 -9.02 -10.60 18.95
CA GLU A 114 -10.26 -11.37 19.09
C GLU A 114 -10.09 -12.87 18.78
N THR A 115 -9.30 -13.19 17.76
CA THR A 115 -9.16 -14.57 17.25
C THR A 115 -7.89 -15.26 17.71
N LEU A 116 -6.93 -14.49 18.24
CA LEU A 116 -5.59 -14.95 18.61
C LEU A 116 -4.85 -15.63 17.45
N ASN A 117 -5.18 -15.30 16.20
CA ASN A 117 -4.42 -15.75 15.04
C ASN A 117 -3.16 -14.88 14.86
N PRO A 118 -2.00 -15.45 14.54
CA PRO A 118 -0.82 -14.65 14.21
C PRO A 118 -1.04 -13.97 12.86
N GLY A 119 -0.64 -12.70 12.74
CA GLY A 119 -0.68 -12.00 11.44
C GLY A 119 -0.86 -10.50 11.52
N PHE A 120 -1.24 -9.95 12.66
CA PHE A 120 -1.41 -8.50 12.80
C PHE A 120 -0.08 -7.75 12.55
N PHE A 121 1.05 -8.36 12.91
CA PHE A 121 2.37 -7.82 12.58
C PHE A 121 2.61 -7.67 11.06
N LEU A 122 1.99 -8.50 10.21
CA LEU A 122 2.10 -8.40 8.74
C LEU A 122 1.39 -7.15 8.22
N ILE A 123 0.33 -6.69 8.89
CA ILE A 123 -0.34 -5.43 8.56
C ILE A 123 0.61 -4.25 8.81
N LYS A 124 1.28 -4.24 9.98
CA LYS A 124 2.29 -3.21 10.32
C LYS A 124 3.48 -3.22 9.36
N LEU A 125 3.97 -4.41 8.99
CA LEU A 125 5.02 -4.55 7.97
C LEU A 125 4.56 -4.07 6.59
N SER A 126 3.32 -4.32 6.22
CA SER A 126 2.77 -3.85 4.94
C SER A 126 2.67 -2.33 4.91
N LEU A 127 2.34 -1.69 6.04
CA LEU A 127 2.37 -0.25 6.18
C LEU A 127 3.79 0.31 6.00
N TRP A 128 4.81 -0.33 6.59
CA TRP A 128 6.22 0.02 6.33
C TRP A 128 6.60 -0.17 4.87
N ALA A 129 6.18 -1.27 4.26
CA ALA A 129 6.44 -1.54 2.84
C ALA A 129 5.83 -0.44 1.96
N LEU A 130 4.60 -0.01 2.25
CA LEU A 130 3.97 1.12 1.56
C LEU A 130 4.79 2.41 1.71
N ALA A 131 5.13 2.80 2.94
CA ALA A 131 5.91 4.01 3.19
C ALA A 131 7.29 3.98 2.52
N ALA A 132 7.97 2.83 2.57
CA ALA A 132 9.25 2.63 1.89
C ALA A 132 9.12 2.70 0.36
N LEU A 133 8.06 2.13 -0.21
CA LEU A 133 7.79 2.18 -1.65
C LEU A 133 7.47 3.62 -2.11
N VAL A 134 6.69 4.37 -1.33
CA VAL A 134 6.39 5.80 -1.58
C VAL A 134 7.66 6.63 -1.52
N LEU A 135 8.50 6.44 -0.49
CA LEU A 135 9.77 7.15 -0.37
C LEU A 135 10.71 6.81 -1.54
N ALA A 136 10.81 5.54 -1.92
CA ALA A 136 11.60 5.11 -3.06
C ALA A 136 11.09 5.71 -4.38
N ASP A 137 9.77 5.91 -4.52
CA ASP A 137 9.19 6.55 -5.70
C ASP A 137 9.51 8.05 -5.76
N ALA A 138 9.34 8.74 -4.62
CA ALA A 138 9.70 10.14 -4.45
C ALA A 138 11.18 10.39 -4.80
N VAL A 139 12.11 9.59 -4.27
CA VAL A 139 13.54 9.69 -4.59
C VAL A 139 13.82 9.42 -6.06
N ARG A 140 13.19 8.41 -6.66
CA ARG A 140 13.38 8.10 -8.09
C ARG A 140 12.91 9.22 -9.00
N SER A 141 11.84 9.91 -8.63
CA SER A 141 11.32 11.04 -9.39
C SER A 141 12.32 12.20 -9.48
N LEU A 142 13.18 12.37 -8.47
CA LEU A 142 14.26 13.37 -8.48
C LEU A 142 15.41 12.97 -9.41
N VAL A 143 15.78 11.69 -9.43
CA VAL A 143 16.92 11.17 -10.21
C VAL A 143 16.60 11.05 -11.69
N ARG A 144 15.36 10.69 -12.05
CA ARG A 144 14.89 10.56 -13.44
C ARG A 144 13.60 11.34 -13.62
N PRO A 145 13.68 12.66 -13.83
CA PRO A 145 12.51 13.48 -14.16
C PRO A 145 11.88 12.93 -15.44
N ALA A 146 10.55 12.97 -15.55
CA ALA A 146 9.77 12.35 -16.63
C ALA A 146 10.12 12.83 -18.06
N GLY A 147 11.03 13.80 -18.22
CA GLY A 147 11.52 14.27 -19.53
C GLY A 147 12.47 13.32 -20.26
N ASP A 148 13.09 12.34 -19.58
CA ASP A 148 14.07 11.40 -20.19
C ASP A 148 13.43 10.08 -20.68
N ARG A 149 12.10 10.01 -20.76
CA ARG A 149 11.38 8.80 -21.24
C ARG A 149 10.77 8.96 -22.64
N ALA A 150 11.20 9.98 -23.39
CA ALA A 150 10.81 10.21 -24.77
C ALA A 150 11.78 9.50 -25.73
#